data_AF-A0A8T4UC82-F1
#
_entry.id   AF-A0A8T4UC82-F1
#
_cell.length_a   1.000
_cell.length_b   1.000
_cell.length_c   1.000
_cell.angle_alpha   90.00
_cell.angle_beta   90.00
_cell.angle_gamma   90.00
#
_symmetry.space_group_name_H-M   'P 1'
#
loop_
_entity.id
_entity.type
_entity.pdbx_description
1 polymer ?
#
loop_
_entity_poly.entity_id
_entity_poly.type
_entity_poly.pdbx_seq_one_letter_code
_entity_poly.pdbx_strand_id
1 'polypeptide(L)' 'MRKNYANVSIPSELIELIEKTWKKSKKGYRSRAEFVIEAIREKIDREK' A
#
# COMPACT_ATOMS: atom_id res chain seq x y z
N MET A 1 21.68 -1.18 -0.01
CA MET A 1 21.16 -1.22 1.37
C MET A 1 19.97 -2.17 1.41
N ARG A 2 20.04 -3.28 2.16
CA ARG A 2 18.88 -4.20 2.29
C ARG A 2 17.75 -3.43 3.00
N LYS A 3 16.58 -3.34 2.39
CA LYS A 3 15.39 -2.81 3.07
C LYS A 3 15.00 -3.83 4.14
N ASN A 4 14.99 -3.41 5.40
CA ASN A 4 14.40 -4.19 6.48
C ASN A 4 12.89 -4.03 6.39
N TYR A 5 12.17 -5.14 6.30
CA TYR A 5 10.71 -5.16 6.28
C TYR A 5 10.19 -5.56 7.66
N ALA A 6 9.21 -4.81 8.15
CA ALA A 6 8.40 -5.21 9.29
C ALA A 6 7.08 -5.80 8.76
N ASN A 7 6.61 -6.88 9.37
CA ASN A 7 5.33 -7.49 9.03
C ASN A 7 4.27 -7.01 10.02
N VAL A 8 3.09 -6.63 9.51
CA VAL A 8 1.93 -6.26 10.31
C VAL A 8 0.74 -7.11 9.86
N SER A 9 -0.07 -7.55 10.82
CA SER A 9 -1.33 -8.24 10.52
C SER A 9 -2.37 -7.19 10.13
N ILE A 10 -2.93 -7.35 8.93
CA ILE A 10 -3.97 -6.46 8.39
C ILE A 10 -5.26 -7.29 8.22
N PRO A 11 -6.42 -6.77 8.63
CA PRO A 11 -7.71 -7.39 8.34
C PRO A 11 -7.88 -7.73 6.85
N SER A 12 -8.41 -8.92 6.56
CA SER A 12 -8.61 -9.43 5.20
C SER A 12 -9.46 -8.49 4.33
N GLU A 13 -10.45 -7.83 4.92
CA GLU A 13 -11.32 -6.88 4.23
C GLU A 13 -10.54 -5.68 3.66
N LEU A 14 -9.54 -5.17 4.38
CA LEU A 14 -8.68 -4.09 3.91
C LEU A 14 -7.78 -4.56 2.76
N ILE A 15 -7.31 -5.79 2.81
CA ILE A 15 -6.55 -6.42 1.72
C ILE A 15 -7.40 -6.51 0.45
N GLU A 16 -8.68 -6.89 0.56
CA GLU A 16 -9.59 -6.90 -0.59
C GLU A 16 -9.83 -5.51 -1.17
N LEU A 17 -10.00 -4.50 -0.31
CA LEU A 17 -10.18 -3.11 -0.75
C LEU A 17 -8.94 -2.61 -1.50
N ILE A 18 -7.74 -2.95 -1.01
CA ILE A 18 -6.48 -2.66 -1.71
C ILE A 18 -6.47 -3.32 -3.08
N GLU A 19 -6.86 -4.58 -3.20
CA GLU A 19 -6.87 -5.29 -4.49
C GLU A 19 -7.88 -4.73 -5.49
N LYS A 20 -9.09 -4.42 -5.03
CA LYS A 20 -10.14 -3.81 -5.85
C LYS A 20 -9.69 -2.44 -6.37
N THR A 21 -8.99 -1.67 -5.55
CA THR A 21 -8.48 -0.35 -5.91
C THR A 21 -7.28 -0.44 -6.85
N TRP A 22 -6.32 -1.33 -6.55
CA TRP A 22 -5.15 -1.60 -7.39
C TRP A 22 -5.55 -2.01 -8.82
N LYS A 23 -6.48 -2.95 -8.98
CA LYS A 23 -6.92 -3.45 -10.29
C LYS A 23 -7.53 -2.35 -11.17
N LYS A 24 -8.24 -1.40 -10.57
CA LYS A 24 -8.84 -0.26 -11.28
C LYS A 24 -7.83 0.84 -11.63
N SER A 25 -6.68 0.84 -10.94
CA SER A 25 -5.76 1.96 -10.90
C SER A 25 -4.33 1.49 -11.15
N LYS A 26 -4.06 0.85 -12.30
CA LYS A 26 -2.69 0.67 -12.85
C LYS A 26 -2.05 2.03 -13.22
N LYS A 27 -2.15 3.02 -12.32
CA LYS A 27 -1.66 4.40 -12.41
C LYS A 27 -0.15 4.47 -12.23
N GLY A 28 0.60 3.66 -12.97
CA GLY A 28 2.07 3.74 -13.01
C GLY A 28 2.82 3.00 -11.88
N TYR A 29 2.12 2.37 -10.94
CA TYR A 29 2.77 1.54 -9.93
C TYR A 29 3.28 0.21 -10.52
N ARG A 30 4.47 -0.23 -10.10
CA ARG A 30 5.14 -1.46 -10.55
C ARG A 30 4.68 -2.68 -9.78
N SER A 31 4.20 -2.51 -8.55
CA SER A 31 3.70 -3.60 -7.73
C SER A 31 2.63 -3.17 -6.73
N ARG A 32 1.82 -4.11 -6.28
CA ARG A 32 0.85 -3.90 -5.19
C ARG A 32 1.51 -3.32 -3.94
N ALA A 33 2.69 -3.82 -3.59
CA ALA A 33 3.44 -3.35 -2.43
C ALA A 33 3.82 -1.86 -2.56
N GLU A 34 4.22 -1.43 -3.75
CA GLU A 34 4.55 -0.02 -4.02
C GLU A 34 3.33 0.89 -3.82
N PHE A 35 2.17 0.49 -4.34
CA PHE A 35 0.92 1.24 -4.11
C PHE A 35 0.56 1.33 -2.62
N VAL A 36 0.68 0.23 -1.88
CA VAL A 36 0.39 0.23 -0.44
C VAL A 36 1.37 1.13 0.31
N ILE A 37 2.66 1.09 -0.03
CA ILE A 37 3.69 1.92 0.60
C ILE A 37 3.42 3.41 0.36
N GLU A 38 3.12 3.80 -0.88
CA GLU A 38 2.84 5.19 -1.23
C GLU A 38 1.55 5.69 -0.56
N ALA A 39 0.48 4.88 -0.56
CA ALA A 39 -0.76 5.24 0.12
C ALA A 39 -0.57 5.46 1.64
N ILE A 40 0.26 4.63 2.29
CA ILE A 40 0.61 4.82 3.71
C ILE A 40 1.40 6.11 3.91
N ARG A 41 2.39 6.39 3.04
CA ARG A 41 3.20 7.62 3.11
C ARG A 41 2.35 8.87 2.96
N GLU A 42 1.48 8.93 1.95
CA GLU A 42 0.57 10.05 1.74
C GLU A 42 -0.34 10.26 2.95
N LYS A 43 -0.85 9.20 3.57
CA LYS A 43 -1.71 9.31 4.74
C LYS A 43 -0.93 9.83 5.96
N ILE A 44 0.28 9.35 6.20
CA ILE A 44 1.13 9.82 7.30
C ILE A 44 1.50 11.30 7.10
N ASP A 45 1.84 11.70 5.89
CA ASP A 45 2.23 13.08 5.58
C ASP A 45 1.10 14.07 5.82
N ARG A 46 -0.16 13.68 5.55
CA ARG A 46 -1.36 14.49 5.84
C ARG A 46 -1.67 14.70 7.31
N GLU A 47 -1.13 13.85 8.20
CA GLU A 47 -1.37 13.92 9.65
C GLU A 47 -0.22 14.60 10.40
N LYS A 48 0.80 15.09 9.68
CA LYS A 48 1.86 15.96 10.21
C LYS A 48 1.44 17.42 10.15
#